data_AF-A0A378N4I2-F1
#
_entry.id   AF-A0A378N4I2-F1
#
_cell.length_a   1.000
_cell.length_b   1.000
_cell.length_c   1.000
_cell.angle_alpha   90.00
_cell.angle_beta   90.00
_cell.angle_gamma   90.00
#
_symmetry.space_group_name_H-M   'P 1'
#
loop_
_entity.id
_entity.type
_entity.pdbx_description
1 polymer ?
#
loop_
_entity_poly.entity_id
_entity_poly.type
_entity_poly.pdbx_seq_one_letter_code
_entity_poly.pdbx_strand_id
1 'polypeptide(L)'
;MVDTLAIPANAKNKENAHKLINYLLSAKVAEKLTLAIGYPTSNVEALKVLPKEITEDTAIYPSAEVLQKSQWQDDVGDAIELYEKYYQELKAAK
;
A
#
# COMPACT_ATOMS: atom_id res chain seq x y z
N MET A 1 -1.03 -4.70 -6.23
CA MET A 1 -1.87 -3.65 -5.65
C MET A 1 -1.02 -2.73 -4.82
N VAL A 2 -1.41 -1.47 -4.69
CA VAL A 2 -0.84 -0.50 -3.77
C VAL A 2 -1.99 0.17 -3.02
N ASP A 3 -1.86 0.31 -1.71
CA ASP A 3 -2.86 1.02 -0.92
C ASP A 3 -2.66 2.53 -1.07
N THR A 4 -3.76 3.24 -1.36
CA THR A 4 -3.76 4.70 -1.52
C THR A 4 -4.84 5.33 -0.65
N LEU A 5 -4.56 6.52 -0.09
CA LEU A 5 -5.53 7.29 0.67
C LEU A 5 -6.53 7.96 -0.29
N ALA A 6 -7.83 7.73 -0.06
CA ALA A 6 -8.91 8.38 -0.79
C ALA A 6 -9.90 9.06 0.16
N ILE A 7 -10.50 10.17 -0.28
CA ILE A 7 -11.57 10.87 0.45
C ILE A 7 -12.90 10.53 -0.21
N PRO A 8 -13.85 9.89 0.50
CA PRO A 8 -15.18 9.62 -0.03
C PRO A 8 -15.90 10.89 -0.49
N ALA A 9 -16.66 10.80 -1.58
CA ALA A 9 -17.37 11.95 -2.16
C ALA A 9 -18.33 12.61 -1.15
N ASN A 10 -18.93 11.81 -0.26
CA ASN A 10 -19.87 12.20 0.78
C ASN A 10 -19.22 12.47 2.16
N ALA A 11 -17.89 12.56 2.24
CA ALA A 11 -17.20 12.83 3.50
C ALA A 11 -17.64 14.19 4.11
N LYS A 12 -18.04 14.18 5.38
CA LYS A 12 -18.52 15.37 6.10
C LYS A 12 -17.39 16.35 6.47
N ASN A 13 -16.17 15.85 6.64
CA ASN A 13 -15.02 16.62 7.12
C ASN A 13 -13.83 16.57 6.15
N LYS A 14 -14.03 17.01 4.89
CA LYS A 14 -13.00 16.94 3.84
C LYS A 14 -11.73 17.70 4.19
N GLU A 15 -11.85 18.86 4.85
CA GLU A 15 -10.70 19.66 5.26
C GLU A 15 -9.78 18.90 6.22
N ASN A 16 -10.34 18.24 7.24
CA ASN A 16 -9.55 17.46 8.18
C ASN A 16 -8.97 16.20 7.54
N ALA A 17 -9.66 15.60 6.56
CA ALA A 17 -9.12 14.49 5.79
C ALA A 17 -7.88 14.93 4.98
N HIS A 18 -7.90 16.10 4.35
CA HIS A 18 -6.71 16.66 3.69
C HIS A 18 -5.57 16.92 4.67
N LYS A 19 -5.86 17.46 5.87
CA LYS A 19 -4.84 17.66 6.92
C LYS A 19 -4.22 16.33 7.36
N LEU A 20 -5.02 15.28 7.52
CA LEU A 20 -4.54 13.94 7.86
C LEU A 20 -3.64 13.37 6.75
N ILE A 21 -4.08 13.44 5.49
CA ILE A 21 -3.27 12.99 4.34
C ILE A 21 -1.94 13.74 4.32
N ASN A 22 -1.96 15.07 4.46
CA ASN A 22 -0.74 15.87 4.50
C ASN A 22 0.20 15.48 5.66
N TYR A 23 -0.36 15.17 6.83
CA TYR A 23 0.42 14.68 7.97
C TYR A 23 1.09 13.33 7.66
N LEU A 24 0.34 12.38 7.10
CA LEU A 24 0.85 11.05 6.73
C LEU A 24 1.91 11.12 5.60
N LEU A 25 1.80 12.10 4.70
CA LEU A 25 2.77 12.36 3.64
C LEU A 25 4.06 13.03 4.14
N SER A 26 4.15 13.48 5.39
CA SER A 26 5.39 14.05 5.90
C SER A 26 6.46 12.96 6.11
N ALA A 27 7.72 13.25 5.76
CA ALA A 27 8.80 12.27 5.79
C ALA A 27 8.97 11.63 7.18
N LYS A 28 8.94 12.42 8.25
CA LYS A 28 9.07 11.95 9.63
C LYS A 28 7.94 11.00 10.04
N VAL A 29 6.71 11.24 9.57
CA VAL A 29 5.57 10.38 9.89
C VAL A 29 5.63 9.09 9.08
N ALA A 30 5.97 9.18 7.79
CA ALA A 30 6.16 8.02 6.93
C ALA A 30 7.31 7.11 7.40
N GLU A 31 8.43 7.69 7.85
CA GLU A 31 9.54 6.97 8.48
C GLU A 31 9.07 6.22 9.72
N LYS A 32 8.43 6.94 10.66
CA LYS A 32 7.89 6.33 11.88
C LYS A 32 6.91 5.20 11.58
N LEU A 33 6.05 5.38 10.59
CA LEU A 33 5.09 4.36 10.18
C LEU A 33 5.81 3.12 9.66
N THR A 34 6.76 3.30 8.73
CA THR A 34 7.55 2.22 8.14
C THR A 34 8.29 1.41 9.20
N LEU A 35 8.95 2.08 10.15
CA LEU A 35 9.64 1.43 11.26
C LEU A 35 8.69 0.64 12.18
N ALA A 36 7.44 1.08 12.31
CA ALA A 36 6.46 0.44 13.18
C ALA A 36 5.81 -0.81 12.56
N ILE A 37 5.60 -0.82 11.24
CA ILE A 37 4.81 -1.89 10.57
C ILE A 37 5.59 -2.70 9.52
N GLY A 38 6.79 -2.25 9.13
CA GLY A 38 7.68 -2.96 8.20
C GLY A 38 7.31 -2.88 6.72
N TYR A 39 6.19 -2.23 6.34
CA TYR A 39 5.82 -2.04 4.94
C TYR A 39 6.69 -0.97 4.25
N PRO A 40 7.02 -1.13 2.95
CA PRO A 40 7.80 -0.15 2.21
C PRO A 40 7.06 1.18 2.09
N THR A 41 7.81 2.29 2.15
CA THR A 41 7.26 3.62 1.97
C THR A 41 7.41 4.09 0.53
N SER A 42 6.40 4.78 0.01
CA SER A 42 6.49 5.53 -1.26
C SER A 42 7.07 6.94 -1.08
N ASN A 43 7.33 7.38 0.16
CA ASN A 43 7.91 8.67 0.44
C ASN A 43 9.43 8.62 0.27
N VAL A 44 9.93 9.22 -0.81
CA VAL A 44 11.36 9.25 -1.16
C VAL A 44 12.26 9.92 -0.12
N GLU A 45 11.75 10.90 0.64
CA GLU A 45 12.54 11.56 1.69
C GLU A 45 12.61 10.70 2.96
N ALA A 46 11.51 10.03 3.31
CA ALA A 46 11.52 9.06 4.40
C ALA A 46 12.44 7.87 4.08
N LEU A 47 12.44 7.39 2.84
CA LEU A 47 13.27 6.27 2.39
C LEU A 47 14.77 6.52 2.61
N LYS A 48 15.24 7.76 2.39
CA LYS A 48 16.66 8.13 2.55
C LYS A 48 17.17 8.02 3.98
N VAL A 49 16.29 8.11 4.97
CA VAL A 49 16.66 8.10 6.39
C VAL A 49 16.38 6.76 7.07
N LEU A 50 15.75 5.81 6.38
CA LEU A 50 15.47 4.49 6.93
C LEU A 50 16.76 3.68 7.14
N PRO A 51 16.81 2.81 8.17
CA PRO A 51 17.93 1.91 8.40
C PRO A 51 18.18 0.97 7.22
N LYS A 52 19.44 0.59 7.02
CA LYS A 52 19.85 -0.32 5.93
C LYS A 52 19.23 -1.70 6.06
N GLU A 53 19.00 -2.14 7.29
CA GLU A 53 18.36 -3.41 7.59
C GLU A 53 16.95 -3.51 6.98
N ILE A 54 16.30 -2.37 6.72
CA ILE A 54 15.00 -2.30 6.03
C ILE A 54 15.19 -2.03 4.53
N THR A 55 16.06 -1.09 4.17
CA THR A 55 16.18 -0.66 2.75
C THR A 55 16.95 -1.63 1.87
N GLU A 56 17.79 -2.49 2.47
CA GLU A 56 18.52 -3.57 1.78
C GLU A 56 17.80 -4.94 1.91
N ASP A 57 16.69 -5.03 2.65
CA ASP A 57 15.88 -6.24 2.72
C ASP A 57 15.08 -6.45 1.43
N THR A 58 15.51 -7.43 0.63
CA THR A 58 14.88 -7.80 -0.64
C THR A 58 13.45 -8.31 -0.54
N ALA A 59 12.98 -8.71 0.66
CA ALA A 59 11.58 -9.05 0.88
C ALA A 59 10.70 -7.80 0.99
N ILE A 60 11.26 -6.66 1.42
CA ILE A 60 10.57 -5.37 1.55
C ILE A 60 10.76 -4.53 0.27
N TYR A 61 11.99 -4.46 -0.24
CA TYR A 61 12.35 -3.77 -1.48
C TYR A 61 12.94 -4.78 -2.49
N PRO A 62 12.10 -5.49 -3.26
CA PRO A 62 12.56 -6.44 -4.26
C PRO A 62 13.42 -5.78 -5.34
N SER A 63 14.31 -6.57 -5.95
CA SER A 63 15.11 -6.09 -7.07
C SER A 63 14.25 -5.79 -8.29
N ALA A 64 14.76 -4.92 -9.19
CA ALA A 64 14.08 -4.60 -10.44
C ALA A 64 13.78 -5.85 -11.30
N GLU A 65 14.66 -6.86 -11.26
CA GLU A 65 14.45 -8.13 -11.98
C GLU A 65 13.25 -8.91 -11.42
N VAL A 66 13.11 -8.96 -10.08
CA VAL A 66 11.96 -9.61 -9.44
C VAL A 66 10.68 -8.86 -9.78
N LEU A 67 10.70 -7.52 -9.73
CA LEU A 67 9.56 -6.68 -10.06
C LEU A 67 9.11 -6.86 -11.51
N GLN A 68 10.04 -6.98 -12.47
CA GLN A 68 9.72 -7.22 -13.90
C GLN A 68 9.05 -8.58 -14.15
N LYS A 69 9.36 -9.58 -13.32
CA LYS A 69 8.73 -10.92 -13.38
C LYS A 69 7.45 -11.00 -12.54
N SER A 70 7.11 -9.95 -11.82
CA SER A 70 5.92 -9.87 -10.97
C SER A 70 4.75 -9.24 -11.73
N GLN A 71 3.55 -9.38 -11.19
CA GLN A 71 2.34 -8.77 -11.74
C GLN A 71 1.73 -7.85 -10.69
N TRP A 72 1.35 -6.65 -11.11
CA TRP A 72 0.50 -5.80 -10.30
C TRP A 72 -0.94 -6.33 -10.37
N GLN A 73 -1.62 -6.26 -9.23
CA GLN A 73 -3.06 -6.46 -9.21
C GLN A 73 -3.69 -5.16 -9.70
N ASP A 74 -4.23 -5.21 -10.90
CA ASP A 74 -4.95 -4.12 -11.58
C ASP A 74 -6.46 -4.30 -11.44
N ASP A 75 -7.21 -3.27 -11.83
CA ASP A 75 -8.66 -3.36 -11.92
C ASP A 75 -9.08 -4.35 -13.02
N VAL A 76 -9.95 -5.29 -12.66
CA VAL A 76 -10.48 -6.33 -13.56
C VAL A 76 -11.91 -6.03 -14.04
N GLY A 77 -12.49 -4.90 -13.62
CA GLY A 77 -13.87 -4.52 -13.96
C GLY A 77 -14.88 -5.56 -13.49
N ASP A 78 -15.89 -5.84 -14.31
CA ASP A 78 -17.01 -6.73 -13.99
C ASP A 78 -16.57 -8.18 -13.67
N ALA A 79 -15.35 -8.59 -14.07
CA ALA A 79 -14.82 -9.91 -13.73
C ALA A 79 -14.59 -10.10 -12.22
N ILE A 80 -14.58 -9.02 -11.42
CA ILE A 80 -14.40 -9.08 -9.97
C ILE A 80 -15.46 -9.96 -9.31
N GLU A 81 -16.71 -9.93 -9.81
CA GLU A 81 -17.80 -10.75 -9.28
C GLU A 81 -17.51 -12.24 -9.40
N LEU A 82 -16.85 -12.65 -10.49
CA LEU A 82 -16.46 -14.05 -10.72
C LEU A 82 -15.36 -14.49 -9.76
N TYR A 83 -14.33 -13.65 -9.60
CA TYR A 83 -13.23 -13.91 -8.67
C TYR A 83 -13.74 -14.03 -7.24
N GLU A 84 -14.59 -13.10 -6.80
CA GLU A 84 -15.17 -13.11 -5.46
C GLU A 84 -16.05 -14.34 -5.23
N LYS A 85 -16.96 -14.64 -6.17
CA LYS A 85 -17.85 -15.80 -6.06
C LYS A 85 -17.07 -17.10 -5.85
N TYR A 86 -16.12 -17.41 -6.75
CA TYR A 86 -15.38 -18.65 -6.65
C TYR A 86 -14.45 -18.70 -5.44
N TYR A 87 -13.94 -17.56 -4.99
CA TYR A 87 -13.18 -17.52 -3.75
C TYR A 87 -14.05 -17.82 -2.52
N GLN A 88 -15.29 -17.32 -2.46
CA GLN A 88 -16.20 -17.65 -1.36
C GLN A 88 -16.64 -19.12 -1.39
N GLU A 89 -16.94 -19.68 -2.57
CA GLU A 89 -17.25 -21.11 -2.71
C GLU A 89 -16.08 -21.98 -2.23
N LEU A 90 -14.84 -21.63 -2.61
CA LEU A 90 -13.63 -22.30 -2.14
C LEU A 90 -13.49 -22.24 -0.61
N LYS A 91 -13.78 -21.09 0.02
CA LYS A 91 -13.73 -20.94 1.48
C LYS A 91 -14.84 -21.71 2.20
N ALA A 92 -16.01 -21.86 1.57
CA ALA A 92 -17.18 -22.50 2.14
C ALA A 92 -17.17 -24.03 1.96
N ALA A 93 -16.38 -24.57 1.04
CA ALA A 93 -16.25 -26.02 0.77
C ALA A 93 -15.52 -26.82 1.88
N LYS A 94 -15.55 -26.32 3.12
CA LYS A 94 -14.96 -26.96 4.30
C LYS A 94 -15.91 -27.97 4.93
#